data_AF-G0MDQ3-F1
#
_entry.id   AF-G0MDQ3-F1
#
_cell.length_a   1.000
_cell.length_b   1.000
_cell.length_c   1.000
_cell.angle_alpha   90.00
_cell.angle_beta   90.00
_cell.angle_gamma   90.00
#
_symmetry.space_group_name_H-M   'P 1'
#
loop_
_entity.id
_entity.type
_entity.pdbx_description
1 polymer ?
#
loop_
_entity_poly.entity_id
_entity_poly.type
_entity_poly.pdbx_seq_one_letter_code
_entity_poly.pdbx_strand_id
1 'polypeptide(L)'
;MEHFPAICCFGGEPYLDFHTNSSIDPTDWSADLVNDSSNITSFNYTDALMKLGMSISQCQLYNITFNDLPDQTMFDTYKANFLCRCPIGYSGQSCHLQSSHPTLAPISLPLVSKDPLSSPPDPMVMLLVIAAVVLALMAVLAMFLV
;
A
#
# COMPACT_ATOMS: atom_id res chain seq x y z
N MET A 1 15.88 18.17 6.82
CA MET A 1 14.95 17.28 6.13
C MET A 1 13.98 18.16 5.37
N GLU A 2 13.77 17.88 4.10
CA GLU A 2 12.88 18.65 3.25
C GLU A 2 11.44 18.20 3.46
N HIS A 3 10.51 19.13 3.31
CA HIS A 3 9.09 18.91 3.51
C HIS A 3 8.40 18.89 2.15
N PHE A 4 7.71 17.78 1.84
CA PHE A 4 7.00 17.61 0.58
C PHE A 4 5.50 17.72 0.81
N PRO A 5 4.85 18.77 0.32
CA PRO A 5 3.43 18.97 0.49
C PRO A 5 2.64 18.12 -0.51
N ALA A 6 1.64 17.39 -0.04
CA ALA A 6 0.71 16.63 -0.86
C ALA A 6 -0.73 16.95 -0.51
N ILE A 7 -1.59 17.09 -1.52
CA ILE A 7 -3.02 17.34 -1.33
C ILE A 7 -3.80 16.13 -1.81
N CYS A 8 -4.57 15.53 -0.91
CA CYS A 8 -5.52 14.47 -1.23
C CYS A 8 -6.93 14.87 -0.80
N CYS A 9 -7.91 14.63 -1.68
CA CYS A 9 -9.30 15.01 -1.48
C CYS A 9 -10.20 13.81 -1.27
N PHE A 10 -11.38 14.05 -0.71
CA PHE A 10 -12.44 13.06 -0.47
C PHE A 10 -12.00 11.87 0.38
N GLY A 11 -11.02 12.06 1.27
CA GLY A 11 -10.47 10.98 2.09
C GLY A 11 -9.45 10.11 1.37
N GLY A 12 -8.85 10.60 0.27
CA GLY A 12 -7.68 9.97 -0.32
C GLY A 12 -6.45 10.09 0.58
N GLU A 13 -5.58 9.10 0.51
CA GLU A 13 -4.36 9.02 1.32
C GLU A 13 -3.12 9.11 0.42
N PRO A 14 -2.07 9.84 0.84
CA PRO A 14 -0.84 9.92 0.05
C PRO A 14 -0.16 8.55 -0.03
N TYR A 15 0.56 8.32 -1.13
CA TYR A 15 1.49 7.22 -1.29
C TYR A 15 2.64 7.65 -2.19
N LEU A 16 3.78 6.99 -2.03
CA LEU A 16 4.95 7.24 -2.84
C LEU A 16 4.96 6.30 -4.06
N ASP A 17 5.11 6.89 -5.24
CA ASP A 17 5.24 6.17 -6.51
C ASP A 17 6.66 6.33 -7.07
N PHE A 18 7.39 5.21 -7.11
CA PHE A 18 8.72 5.13 -7.69
C PHE A 18 8.68 4.88 -9.22
N HIS A 19 7.51 4.80 -9.84
CA HIS A 19 7.33 4.43 -11.25
C HIS A 19 7.95 3.05 -11.58
N THR A 20 8.15 2.23 -10.55
CA THR A 20 8.69 0.88 -10.66
C THR A 20 7.58 -0.12 -10.37
N ASN A 21 7.59 -1.26 -11.05
CA ASN A 21 6.56 -2.29 -10.92
C ASN A 21 6.66 -3.08 -9.58
N SER A 22 7.42 -2.56 -8.62
CA SER A 22 7.59 -3.16 -7.29
C SER A 22 6.57 -2.57 -6.33
N SER A 23 5.74 -3.44 -5.77
CA SER A 23 4.71 -3.10 -4.77
C SER A 23 5.28 -2.73 -3.38
N ILE A 24 6.60 -2.72 -3.22
CA ILE A 24 7.28 -2.47 -1.95
C ILE A 24 7.82 -1.05 -2.01
N ASP A 25 7.32 -0.21 -1.12
CA ASP A 25 7.90 1.10 -0.85
C ASP A 25 9.23 0.89 -0.11
N PRO A 26 10.37 1.20 -0.72
CA PRO A 26 11.67 0.98 -0.11
C PRO A 26 12.05 2.05 0.92
N THR A 27 11.21 3.08 1.13
CA THR A 27 11.55 4.24 1.96
C THR A 27 10.63 4.41 3.17
N ASP A 28 11.20 4.86 4.28
CA ASP A 28 10.50 5.17 5.52
C ASP A 28 10.14 6.67 5.55
N TRP A 29 8.95 7.00 5.05
CA TRP A 29 8.38 8.36 5.09
C TRP A 29 7.12 8.42 5.95
N SER A 30 6.78 9.62 6.41
CA SER A 30 5.56 9.89 7.16
C SER A 30 4.74 11.00 6.50
N ALA A 31 3.42 10.95 6.69
CA ALA A 31 2.48 11.95 6.19
C ALA A 31 1.69 12.54 7.36
N ASP A 32 2.09 13.72 7.79
CA ASP A 32 1.42 14.40 8.89
C ASP A 32 0.32 15.32 8.36
N LEU A 33 -0.90 15.17 8.89
CA LEU A 33 -1.99 16.08 8.54
C LEU A 33 -1.68 17.49 9.07
N VAL A 34 -1.77 18.46 8.16
CA VAL A 34 -1.67 19.87 8.53
C VAL A 34 -3.04 20.33 9.05
N ASN A 35 -3.20 20.27 10.37
CA ASN A 35 -4.47 20.61 11.05
C ASN A 35 -4.85 22.10 11.00
N ASP A 36 -3.90 22.99 10.72
CA ASP A 36 -4.14 24.42 10.68
C ASP A 36 -4.59 24.88 9.29
N SER A 37 -5.91 25.03 9.13
CA SER A 37 -6.53 25.67 7.95
C SER A 37 -6.03 27.10 7.71
N SER A 38 -5.43 27.75 8.72
CA SER A 38 -4.76 29.06 8.64
C SER A 38 -3.40 29.02 7.93
N ASN A 39 -2.72 27.86 7.89
CA ASN A 39 -1.50 27.66 7.11
C ASN A 39 -1.78 27.22 5.67
N ILE A 40 -2.98 26.70 5.39
CA ILE A 40 -3.44 26.44 4.02
C ILE A 40 -3.60 27.75 3.24
N THR A 41 -3.96 28.84 3.93
CA THR A 41 -4.09 30.18 3.31
C THR A 41 -2.77 30.93 3.10
N SER A 42 -1.67 30.51 3.74
CA SER A 42 -0.41 31.28 3.77
C SER A 42 0.64 30.83 2.74
N PHE A 43 0.44 29.67 2.11
CA PHE A 43 1.29 29.19 1.04
C PHE A 43 0.52 29.12 -0.27
N ASN A 44 1.25 29.15 -1.39
CA ASN A 44 0.84 29.06 -2.80
C ASN A 44 -0.12 27.87 -3.17
N TYR A 45 -0.62 27.15 -2.17
CA TYR A 45 -1.57 26.04 -2.26
C TYR A 45 -2.97 26.47 -2.62
N THR A 46 -3.42 27.65 -2.22
CA THR A 46 -4.72 28.18 -2.64
C THR A 46 -4.76 28.36 -4.15
N ASP A 47 -3.67 28.82 -4.77
CA ASP A 47 -3.54 28.90 -6.24
C ASP A 47 -3.53 27.51 -6.90
N ALA A 48 -2.84 26.53 -6.31
CA ALA A 48 -2.85 25.15 -6.81
C ALA A 48 -4.25 24.50 -6.70
N LEU A 49 -4.95 24.73 -5.59
CA LEU A 49 -6.31 24.25 -5.35
C LEU A 49 -7.36 24.98 -6.22
N MET A 50 -7.20 26.29 -6.42
CA MET A 50 -8.06 27.09 -7.31
C MET A 50 -7.87 26.69 -8.78
N LYS A 51 -6.64 26.39 -9.21
CA LYS A 51 -6.39 25.80 -10.55
C LYS A 51 -7.08 24.46 -10.75
N LEU A 52 -7.32 23.71 -9.67
CA LEU A 52 -8.06 22.45 -9.68
C LEU A 52 -9.59 22.65 -9.52
N GLY A 53 -10.08 23.89 -9.36
CA GLY A 53 -11.51 24.21 -9.32
C GLY A 53 -12.27 23.63 -8.12
N MET A 54 -11.58 23.38 -7.00
CA MET A 54 -12.14 22.65 -5.86
C MET A 54 -12.50 23.52 -4.64
N SER A 55 -13.45 23.04 -3.83
CA SER A 55 -13.71 23.53 -2.48
C SER A 55 -12.73 22.91 -1.48
N ILE A 56 -12.00 23.75 -0.74
CA ILE A 56 -10.97 23.37 0.25
C ILE A 56 -11.53 22.45 1.35
N SER A 57 -12.84 22.50 1.61
CA SER A 57 -13.51 21.74 2.67
C SER A 57 -13.46 20.22 2.53
N GLN A 58 -13.12 19.70 1.34
CA GLN A 58 -13.09 18.26 1.06
C GLN A 58 -11.66 17.73 0.85
N CYS A 59 -10.65 18.57 1.01
CA CYS A 59 -9.26 18.22 0.81
C CYS A 59 -8.45 18.34 2.09
N GLN A 60 -7.47 17.45 2.24
CA GLN A 60 -6.52 17.45 3.35
C GLN A 60 -5.14 17.70 2.78
N LEU A 61 -4.37 18.53 3.49
CA LEU A 61 -2.97 18.81 3.20
C LEU A 61 -2.11 17.92 4.10
N TYR A 62 -1.23 17.17 3.49
CA TYR A 62 -0.25 16.33 4.16
C TYR A 62 1.13 16.97 4.01
N ASN A 63 1.84 17.03 5.13
CA ASN A 63 3.25 17.37 5.16
C ASN A 63 4.04 16.07 5.17
N ILE A 64 4.73 15.78 4.08
CA ILE A 64 5.49 14.54 3.95
C ILE A 64 6.95 14.79 4.32
N THR A 65 7.49 13.88 5.13
CA THR A 65 8.87 13.90 5.58
C THR A 65 9.51 12.54 5.46
N PHE A 66 10.79 12.53 5.07
CA PHE A 66 11.64 11.36 5.17
C PHE A 66 12.33 11.32 6.52
N ASN A 67 12.42 10.12 7.11
CA ASN A 67 13.06 9.92 8.40
C ASN A 67 14.59 10.03 8.29
N ASP A 68 15.17 9.74 7.13
CA ASP A 68 16.60 9.78 6.90
C ASP A 68 16.99 10.40 5.54
N LEU A 69 18.29 10.66 5.38
CA LEU A 69 18.86 11.23 4.16
C LEU A 69 18.97 10.22 2.99
N PRO A 70 19.30 8.92 3.23
CA PRO A 70 19.26 7.90 2.19
C PRO A 70 17.91 7.81 1.47
N ASP A 71 16.80 7.82 2.20
CA ASP A 71 15.47 7.72 1.60
C ASP A 71 15.12 8.94 0.77
N GLN A 72 15.47 10.14 1.26
CA GLN A 72 15.34 11.37 0.49
C GLN A 72 16.19 11.31 -0.79
N THR A 73 17.42 10.80 -0.71
CA THR A 73 18.29 10.65 -1.87
C THR A 73 17.71 9.65 -2.89
N MET A 74 17.06 8.60 -2.40
CA MET A 74 16.37 7.61 -3.24
C MET A 74 15.19 8.25 -3.99
N PHE A 75 14.35 9.00 -3.28
CA PHE A 75 13.28 9.81 -3.87
C PHE A 75 13.79 10.69 -5.03
N ASP A 76 14.86 11.45 -4.78
CA ASP A 76 15.45 12.37 -5.76
C ASP A 76 16.07 11.66 -6.97
N THR A 77 16.69 10.50 -6.72
CA THR A 77 17.38 9.69 -7.73
C THR A 77 16.38 9.05 -8.68
N TYR A 78 15.31 8.47 -8.14
CA TYR A 78 14.27 7.81 -8.93
C TYR A 78 13.22 8.78 -9.49
N LYS A 79 13.32 10.08 -9.17
CA LYS A 79 12.30 11.09 -9.53
C LYS A 79 10.91 10.60 -9.12
N ALA A 80 10.83 10.02 -7.93
CA ALA A 80 9.59 9.51 -7.39
C ALA A 80 8.59 10.65 -7.14
N ASN A 81 7.31 10.32 -7.09
CA ASN A 81 6.24 11.30 -6.91
C ASN A 81 5.27 10.86 -5.82
N PHE A 82 4.78 11.81 -5.05
CA PHE A 82 3.67 11.56 -4.14
C PHE A 82 2.35 11.70 -4.89
N LEU A 83 1.53 10.66 -4.81
CA LEU A 83 0.20 10.59 -5.42
C LEU A 83 -0.83 10.24 -4.34
N CYS A 84 -2.11 10.38 -4.65
CA CYS A 84 -3.18 10.02 -3.73
C CYS A 84 -3.87 8.72 -4.13
N ARG A 85 -4.08 7.82 -3.17
CA ARG A 85 -4.94 6.65 -3.32
C ARG A 85 -6.39 7.10 -3.20
N CYS A 86 -7.11 7.05 -4.30
CA CYS A 86 -8.47 7.58 -4.34
C CYS A 86 -9.52 6.56 -3.91
N PRO A 87 -10.52 6.98 -3.12
CA PRO A 87 -11.67 6.14 -2.85
C PRO A 87 -12.49 5.89 -4.11
N ILE A 88 -13.33 4.86 -4.04
CA ILE A 88 -14.17 4.42 -5.17
C ILE A 88 -15.02 5.60 -5.68
N GLY A 89 -15.00 5.81 -6.99
CA GLY A 89 -15.74 6.89 -7.65
C GLY A 89 -14.97 8.21 -7.77
N TYR A 90 -13.72 8.28 -7.26
CA TYR A 90 -12.84 9.44 -7.40
C TYR A 90 -11.56 9.09 -8.15
N SER A 91 -10.99 10.05 -8.86
CA SER A 91 -9.76 9.88 -9.65
C SER A 91 -8.99 11.19 -9.82
N GLY A 92 -7.85 11.13 -10.52
CA GLY A 92 -6.90 12.23 -10.66
C GLY A 92 -5.85 12.24 -9.55
N GLN A 93 -4.79 13.04 -9.71
CA GLN A 93 -3.62 13.01 -8.81
C GLN A 93 -3.96 13.29 -7.34
N SER A 94 -4.95 14.16 -7.11
CA SER A 94 -5.46 14.52 -5.79
C SER A 94 -6.86 13.96 -5.48
N CYS A 95 -7.35 13.00 -6.27
CA CYS A 95 -8.72 12.47 -6.14
C CYS A 95 -9.83 13.50 -6.36
N HIS A 96 -9.53 14.58 -7.09
CA HIS A 96 -10.45 15.70 -7.30
C HIS A 96 -11.53 15.43 -8.35
N LEU A 97 -11.30 14.46 -9.23
CA LEU A 97 -12.23 14.14 -10.30
C LEU A 97 -13.25 13.13 -9.77
N GLN A 98 -14.51 13.53 -9.72
CA GLN A 98 -15.59 12.58 -9.51
C GLN A 98 -15.87 11.86 -10.84
N SER A 99 -15.73 10.54 -10.86
CA SER A 99 -16.08 9.75 -12.03
C SER A 99 -17.61 9.76 -12.16
N SER A 100 -18.13 10.44 -13.18
CA SER A 100 -19.57 10.66 -13.40
C SER A 100 -20.35 9.40 -13.81
N HIS A 101 -19.77 8.22 -13.63
CA HIS A 101 -20.45 6.95 -13.86
C HIS A 101 -20.06 5.93 -12.79
N PRO A 102 -20.91 5.70 -11.77
CA PRO A 102 -20.79 4.50 -10.96
C PRO A 102 -21.36 3.35 -11.78
N THR A 103 -20.63 2.88 -12.80
CA THR A 103 -20.87 1.53 -13.29
C THR A 103 -20.20 0.59 -12.29
N LEU A 104 -20.81 0.51 -11.10
CA LEU A 104 -20.70 -0.68 -10.26
C LEU A 104 -21.27 -1.81 -11.10
N ALA A 105 -20.44 -2.47 -11.89
CA ALA A 105 -20.53 -3.92 -11.86
C ALA A 105 -20.33 -4.27 -10.38
N PRO A 106 -21.24 -5.04 -9.75
CA PRO A 106 -20.94 -5.57 -8.43
C PRO A 106 -19.61 -6.28 -8.59
N ILE A 107 -18.57 -5.76 -7.95
CA ILE A 107 -17.37 -6.55 -7.75
C ILE A 107 -17.88 -7.64 -6.84
N SER A 108 -18.23 -8.79 -7.42
CA SER A 108 -18.00 -10.06 -6.80
C SER A 108 -16.50 -10.10 -6.53
N LEU A 109 -16.05 -9.34 -5.53
CA LEU A 109 -14.88 -9.70 -4.79
C LEU A 109 -15.25 -11.13 -4.40
N PRO A 110 -14.50 -12.16 -4.79
CA PRO A 110 -14.33 -13.19 -3.80
C PRO A 110 -13.86 -12.37 -2.60
N LEU A 111 -14.68 -12.31 -1.54
CA LEU A 111 -14.05 -12.46 -0.25
C LEU A 111 -13.18 -13.69 -0.48
N VAL A 112 -11.90 -13.46 -0.75
CA VAL A 112 -10.87 -14.29 -0.17
C VAL A 112 -11.11 -14.08 1.31
N SER A 113 -12.16 -14.78 1.80
CA SER A 113 -12.08 -15.56 2.99
C SER A 113 -10.65 -15.98 3.03
N LYS A 114 -9.99 -15.51 4.06
CA LYS A 114 -8.77 -16.09 4.57
C LYS A 114 -9.12 -17.55 4.85
N ASP A 115 -9.25 -18.35 3.80
CA ASP A 115 -8.89 -19.75 3.86
C ASP A 115 -7.46 -19.69 4.37
N PRO A 116 -7.18 -20.27 5.54
CA PRO A 116 -5.81 -20.38 6.00
C PRO A 116 -5.09 -21.12 4.88
N LEU A 117 -4.32 -20.36 4.09
CA LEU A 117 -3.46 -20.89 3.06
C LEU A 117 -2.64 -21.94 3.80
N SER A 118 -2.95 -23.20 3.49
CA SER A 118 -2.24 -24.37 3.96
C SER A 118 -0.77 -24.02 3.91
N SER A 119 -0.15 -23.89 5.08
CA SER A 119 1.29 -23.72 5.18
C SER A 119 1.91 -24.77 4.26
N PRO A 120 2.84 -24.41 3.36
CA PRO A 120 3.64 -25.45 2.70
C PRO A 120 4.18 -26.34 3.81
N PRO A 121 4.05 -27.68 3.72
CA PRO A 121 4.38 -28.55 4.84
C PRO A 121 5.80 -28.21 5.27
N ASP A 122 5.93 -27.75 6.53
CA ASP A 122 7.22 -27.44 7.12
C ASP A 122 8.16 -28.60 6.76
N PRO A 123 9.36 -28.33 6.24
CA PRO A 123 10.26 -29.39 5.76
C PRO A 123 10.55 -30.43 6.85
N MET A 124 10.39 -30.06 8.12
CA MET A 124 10.46 -30.98 9.27
C MET A 124 9.29 -31.97 9.36
N VAL A 125 8.06 -31.57 9.03
CA VAL A 125 6.86 -32.43 9.05
C VAL A 125 6.92 -33.47 7.92
N MET A 126 7.34 -33.05 6.72
CA MET A 126 7.55 -33.98 5.61
C MET A 126 8.60 -35.04 5.95
N LEU A 127 9.68 -34.64 6.64
CA LEU A 127 10.75 -35.56 7.06
C LEU A 127 10.26 -36.58 8.11
N LEU A 128 9.42 -36.15 9.04
CA LEU A 128 8.80 -37.03 10.05
C LEU A 128 7.87 -38.07 9.42
N VAL A 129 7.05 -37.67 8.44
CA VAL A 129 6.16 -38.59 7.72
C VAL A 129 6.96 -39.64 6.96
N ILE A 130 8.02 -39.23 6.25
CA ILE A 130 8.89 -40.16 5.52
C ILE A 130 9.56 -41.14 6.50
N ALA A 131 10.12 -40.63 7.62
CA ALA A 131 10.75 -41.48 8.63
C ALA A 131 9.78 -42.51 9.21
N ALA A 132 8.54 -42.11 9.53
CA ALA A 132 7.51 -43.02 10.04
C ALA A 132 7.11 -44.10 9.03
N VAL A 133 6.96 -43.75 7.75
CA VAL A 133 6.65 -44.72 6.69
C VAL A 133 7.78 -45.73 6.50
N VAL A 134 9.04 -45.28 6.52
CA VAL A 134 10.20 -46.18 6.43
C VAL A 134 10.25 -47.11 7.63
N LEU A 135 10.02 -46.61 8.85
CA LEU A 135 9.99 -47.44 10.07
C LEU A 135 8.88 -48.50 10.02
N ALA A 136 7.69 -48.13 9.55
CA ALA A 136 6.58 -49.07 9.39
C ALA A 136 6.90 -50.15 8.35
N LEU A 137 7.48 -49.77 7.20
CA LEU A 137 7.90 -50.73 6.17
C LEU A 137 8.96 -51.71 6.69
N MET A 138 9.94 -51.21 7.46
CA MET A 138 10.97 -52.05 8.06
C MET A 138 10.38 -53.01 9.11
N ALA A 139 9.40 -52.57 9.90
CA ALA A 139 8.71 -53.42 10.86
C ALA A 139 7.88 -54.51 10.16
N VAL A 140 7.19 -54.17 9.07
CA VAL A 140 6.44 -55.15 8.26
C VAL A 140 7.40 -56.16 7.64
N LEU A 141 8.50 -55.72 7.02
CA LEU A 141 9.52 -56.61 6.48
C LEU A 141 10.13 -57.52 7.55
N ALA A 142 10.38 -57.00 8.75
CA ALA A 142 10.86 -57.80 9.88
C ALA A 142 9.84 -58.85 10.32
N MET A 143 8.54 -58.53 10.30
CA MET A 143 7.47 -59.49 10.59
C MET A 143 7.33 -60.59 9.51
N PHE A 144 7.73 -60.32 8.27
CA PHE A 144 7.76 -61.32 7.19
C PHE A 144 9.05 -62.16 7.15
N LEU A 145 10.09 -61.78 7.92
CA LEU A 145 11.40 -62.46 7.99
C LEU A 145 11.58 -63.33 9.25
N VAL A 146 10.54 -63.46 10.09
CA VAL A 146 10.43 -64.40 11.22
C VAL A 146 9.45 -65.50 10.85
#